data_AF-A0A251NL86-F1
#
_entry.id   AF-A0A251NL86-F1
#
_cell.length_a   1.000
_cell.length_b   1.000
_cell.length_c   1.000
_cell.angle_alpha   90.00
_cell.angle_beta   90.00
_cell.angle_gamma   90.00
#
_symmetry.space_group_name_H-M   'P 1'
#
loop_
_entity.id
_entity.type
_entity.pdbx_description
1 polymer ?
#
loop_
_entity_poly.entity_id
_entity_poly.type
_entity_poly.pdbx_seq_one_letter_code
_entity_poly.pdbx_strand_id
1 'polypeptide(L)'
;MVLLTLPSLLLPVLLFFLLQTPTLSIKKSFIVYLGAHSHGPDPSSVDLDSVRKFHYDFLGSFLRSNKSAKDVIFYSYTRHINGFAAILEEEEAADIAEHPNVISVFLNKGSKLETTRSWNFLGLERNGLIPSYSIWMKARLGEDTIIANIDTGVWPESKSFSDEGLGPVPSKWRGICQHDTKRVRCNRKLIGTRYFNNGLAMYAGPLNSSFSTARDYDGHGSHTLATAAGNFVPGVSVFGNGNGTAKGGSPRARVAAYKVCWAPYEGVQCFDADVLAAFDAAISDGVDIISVSLGGGAQEFFKNSISIGAFHAVKHGIVVVSAAGNSGPNPGTVLNLSPWLLTVGAGTIDREFTSYVSLGNKKHLKGVSLSAKGLPSEKFYPLVSAAEAKHANASTAEAIICQGGTLDPRKVKGKILVCLQEYNDNARTEKSWQADMAGAVGMILVNDEQSGNDVVADPHVLLVSHVNYTDGKYIFDYIKSTKSLTLSLTNLLLDFDYVYIIKFGLNYSHSV
;
A
#
# COMPACT_ATOMS: atom_id res chain seq x y z
N MET A 1 8.90 75.29 23.13
CA MET A 1 9.03 73.86 22.85
C MET A 1 7.61 73.28 22.88
N VAL A 2 6.92 73.28 21.73
CA VAL A 2 5.50 72.89 21.64
C VAL A 2 5.45 71.37 21.49
N LEU A 3 4.98 70.67 22.52
CA LEU A 3 4.61 69.26 22.43
C LEU A 3 3.36 69.15 21.55
N LEU A 4 3.51 68.56 20.37
CA LEU A 4 2.38 68.14 19.53
C LEU A 4 1.72 66.92 20.18
N THR A 5 0.51 67.11 20.68
CA THR A 5 -0.39 66.05 21.14
C THR A 5 -0.91 65.26 19.94
N LEU A 6 -0.47 64.02 19.78
CA LEU A 6 -1.09 63.10 18.82
C LEU A 6 -2.54 62.79 19.27
N PRO A 7 -3.53 62.78 18.36
CA PRO A 7 -4.91 62.40 18.68
C PRO A 7 -4.99 60.97 19.22
N SER A 8 -5.63 60.75 20.39
CA SER A 8 -5.72 59.42 21.02
C SER A 8 -6.51 58.37 20.22
N LEU A 9 -7.13 58.76 19.10
CA LEU A 9 -7.81 57.85 18.17
C LEU A 9 -6.86 57.14 17.18
N LEU A 10 -5.62 57.61 16.99
CA LEU A 10 -4.69 56.98 16.05
C LEU A 10 -4.09 55.69 16.60
N LEU A 11 -3.91 55.61 17.92
CA LEU A 11 -3.33 54.45 18.59
C LEU A 11 -4.19 53.17 18.46
N PRO A 12 -5.52 53.19 18.68
CA PRO A 12 -6.36 52.00 18.49
C PRO A 12 -6.46 51.58 17.02
N VAL A 13 -6.41 52.54 16.07
CA VAL A 13 -6.38 52.22 14.63
C VAL A 13 -5.07 51.53 14.25
N LEU A 14 -3.92 52.04 14.74
CA LEU A 14 -2.62 51.41 14.52
C LEU A 14 -2.54 50.01 15.14
N LEU A 15 -3.10 49.83 16.33
CA LEU A 15 -3.21 48.53 17.00
C LEU A 15 -4.11 47.55 16.22
N PHE A 16 -5.19 48.04 15.58
CA PHE A 16 -6.07 47.22 14.73
C PHE A 16 -5.33 46.70 13.48
N PHE A 17 -4.48 47.52 12.86
CA PHE A 17 -3.62 47.10 11.74
C PHE A 17 -2.48 46.17 12.18
N LEU A 18 -1.97 46.30 13.42
CA LEU A 18 -0.94 45.43 13.98
C LEU A 18 -1.48 44.07 14.48
N LEU A 19 -2.79 43.99 14.75
CA LEU A 19 -3.51 42.75 15.12
C LEU A 19 -4.01 41.96 13.90
N GLN A 20 -3.92 42.52 12.69
CA GLN A 20 -4.11 41.75 11.46
C GLN A 20 -2.87 40.90 11.21
N THR A 21 -2.89 39.67 11.72
CA THR A 21 -1.97 38.64 11.21
C THR A 21 -2.23 38.49 9.71
N PRO A 22 -1.22 38.61 8.83
CA PRO A 22 -1.42 38.26 7.43
C PRO A 22 -1.82 36.79 7.39
N THR A 23 -3.06 36.51 6.99
CA THR A 23 -3.48 35.19 6.56
C THR A 23 -2.69 34.89 5.30
N LEU A 24 -1.51 34.30 5.46
CA LEU A 24 -0.84 33.60 4.37
C LEU A 24 -1.77 32.45 3.97
N SER A 25 -2.56 32.68 2.93
CA SER A 25 -3.41 31.67 2.32
C SER A 25 -2.52 30.51 1.90
N ILE A 26 -2.66 29.38 2.60
CA ILE A 26 -1.82 28.20 2.35
C ILE A 26 -2.33 27.55 1.07
N LYS A 27 -1.51 27.63 0.02
CA LYS A 27 -1.77 26.91 -1.23
C LYS A 27 -1.63 25.41 -1.03
N LYS A 28 -2.62 24.66 -1.51
CA LYS A 28 -2.68 23.19 -1.44
C LYS A 28 -2.94 22.61 -2.83
N SER A 29 -2.68 21.31 -3.02
CA SER A 29 -2.95 20.63 -4.28
C SER A 29 -4.38 20.07 -4.32
N PHE A 30 -5.13 20.45 -5.34
CA PHE A 30 -6.52 20.06 -5.55
C PHE A 30 -6.69 19.40 -6.91
N ILE A 31 -7.71 18.55 -7.02
CA ILE A 31 -8.22 17.98 -8.27
C ILE A 31 -9.54 18.67 -8.58
N VAL A 32 -9.67 19.22 -9.79
CA VAL A 32 -10.91 19.76 -10.35
C VAL A 32 -11.42 18.77 -11.40
N TYR A 33 -12.59 18.19 -11.15
CA TYR A 33 -13.21 17.20 -12.03
C TYR A 33 -14.41 17.78 -12.77
N LEU A 34 -14.39 17.67 -14.09
CA LEU A 34 -15.37 18.24 -15.03
C LEU A 34 -16.20 17.16 -15.76
N GLY A 35 -15.93 15.87 -15.51
CA GLY A 35 -16.68 14.76 -16.10
C GLY A 35 -15.93 14.00 -17.20
N ALA A 36 -16.61 13.73 -18.32
CA ALA A 36 -16.04 13.10 -19.51
C ALA A 36 -15.82 14.15 -20.60
N HIS A 37 -14.87 13.88 -21.50
CA HIS A 37 -14.73 14.70 -22.71
C HIS A 37 -15.85 14.42 -23.71
N SER A 38 -16.16 15.42 -24.53
CA SER A 38 -17.11 15.30 -25.65
C SER A 38 -16.50 14.61 -26.87
N HIS A 39 -15.17 14.51 -26.95
CA HIS A 39 -14.50 13.78 -28.00
C HIS A 39 -14.61 12.26 -27.79
N GLY A 40 -14.57 11.51 -28.89
CA GLY A 40 -14.70 10.05 -28.89
C GLY A 40 -13.52 9.31 -28.24
N PRO A 41 -13.50 7.96 -28.31
CA PRO A 41 -12.50 7.11 -27.64
C PRO A 41 -11.07 7.25 -28.18
N ASP A 42 -10.91 7.76 -29.41
CA ASP A 42 -9.61 7.93 -30.08
C ASP A 42 -9.36 9.42 -30.44
N PRO A 43 -9.08 10.29 -29.45
CA PRO A 43 -8.85 11.71 -29.71
C PRO A 43 -7.54 11.97 -30.49
N SER A 44 -7.59 12.90 -31.44
CA SER A 44 -6.40 13.37 -32.16
C SER A 44 -5.54 14.27 -31.26
N SER A 45 -4.28 14.52 -31.64
CA SER A 45 -3.42 15.46 -30.91
C SER A 45 -4.02 16.87 -30.82
N VAL A 46 -4.76 17.28 -31.85
CA VAL A 46 -5.45 18.58 -31.89
C VAL A 46 -6.57 18.64 -30.85
N ASP A 47 -7.31 17.53 -30.67
CA ASP A 47 -8.35 17.42 -29.64
C ASP A 47 -7.73 17.53 -28.24
N LEU A 48 -6.65 16.79 -27.99
CA LEU A 48 -5.93 16.80 -26.70
C LEU A 48 -5.36 18.19 -26.37
N ASP A 49 -4.81 18.89 -27.38
CA ASP A 49 -4.28 20.24 -27.20
C ASP A 49 -5.39 21.28 -27.00
N SER A 50 -6.54 21.11 -27.67
CA SER A 50 -7.74 21.93 -27.47
C SER A 50 -8.29 21.78 -26.06
N VAL A 51 -8.38 20.54 -25.54
CA VAL A 51 -8.78 20.27 -24.16
C VAL A 51 -7.78 20.91 -23.18
N ARG A 52 -6.48 20.74 -23.42
CA ARG A 52 -5.45 21.33 -22.55
C ARG A 52 -5.56 22.86 -22.51
N LYS A 53 -5.80 23.48 -23.67
CA LYS A 53 -6.05 24.92 -23.77
C LYS A 53 -7.31 25.31 -23.02
N PHE A 54 -8.39 24.54 -23.13
CA PHE A 54 -9.62 24.76 -22.37
C PHE A 54 -9.37 24.70 -20.86
N HIS A 55 -8.61 23.73 -20.33
CA HIS A 55 -8.29 23.69 -18.90
C HIS A 55 -7.51 24.93 -18.43
N TYR A 56 -6.56 25.41 -19.24
CA TYR A 56 -5.83 26.65 -18.93
C TYR A 56 -6.75 27.87 -18.96
N ASP A 57 -7.57 28.01 -20.01
CA ASP A 57 -8.52 29.11 -20.16
C ASP A 57 -9.54 29.11 -18.99
N PHE A 58 -10.05 27.93 -18.62
CA PHE A 58 -10.99 27.72 -17.52
C PHE A 58 -10.38 28.11 -16.18
N LEU A 59 -9.24 27.55 -15.78
CA LEU A 59 -8.62 27.96 -14.51
C LEU A 59 -8.16 29.43 -14.56
N GLY A 60 -7.71 29.90 -15.73
CA GLY A 60 -7.29 31.26 -15.97
C GLY A 60 -8.39 32.30 -15.73
N SER A 61 -9.68 31.95 -15.89
CA SER A 61 -10.78 32.86 -15.56
C SER A 61 -10.95 33.10 -14.06
N PHE A 62 -10.61 32.10 -13.22
CA PHE A 62 -10.64 32.23 -11.76
C PHE A 62 -9.38 32.94 -11.24
N LEU A 63 -8.21 32.57 -11.77
CA LEU A 63 -6.93 33.17 -11.39
C LEU A 63 -6.66 34.54 -12.04
N ARG A 64 -7.58 35.00 -12.91
CA ARG A 64 -7.47 36.22 -13.74
C ARG A 64 -6.20 36.28 -14.60
N SER A 65 -5.57 35.13 -14.85
CA SER A 65 -4.32 35.00 -15.60
C SER A 65 -4.15 33.58 -16.13
N ASN A 66 -4.18 33.47 -17.46
CA ASN A 66 -3.98 32.22 -18.17
C ASN A 66 -2.53 31.70 -18.05
N LYS A 67 -1.58 32.62 -17.86
CA LYS A 67 -0.18 32.28 -17.56
C LYS A 67 -0.07 31.63 -16.17
N SER A 68 -0.74 32.22 -15.17
CA SER A 68 -0.78 31.66 -13.82
C SER A 68 -1.43 30.28 -13.80
N ALA A 69 -2.49 30.06 -14.59
CA ALA A 69 -3.13 28.76 -14.72
C ALA A 69 -2.18 27.66 -15.26
N LYS A 70 -1.36 28.00 -16.28
CA LYS A 70 -0.34 27.08 -16.80
C LYS A 70 0.73 26.73 -15.77
N ASP A 71 1.08 27.69 -14.92
CA ASP A 71 2.13 27.53 -13.91
C ASP A 71 1.66 26.66 -12.73
N VAL A 72 0.36 26.66 -12.41
CA VAL A 72 -0.18 25.90 -11.27
C VAL A 72 -0.83 24.57 -11.64
N ILE A 73 -1.23 24.36 -12.90
CA ILE A 73 -1.74 23.07 -13.39
C ILE A 73 -0.57 22.12 -13.64
N PHE A 74 -0.48 21.07 -12.83
CA PHE A 74 0.59 20.07 -12.92
C PHE A 74 0.13 18.75 -13.57
N TYR A 75 -1.18 18.54 -13.70
CA TYR A 75 -1.77 17.54 -14.59
C TYR A 75 -3.02 18.06 -15.28
N SER A 76 -3.13 17.77 -16.58
CA SER A 76 -4.29 18.05 -17.41
C SER A 76 -4.75 16.73 -18.02
N TYR A 77 -5.87 16.18 -17.52
CA TYR A 77 -6.40 14.90 -17.97
C TYR A 77 -7.15 15.11 -19.28
N THR A 78 -6.58 14.67 -20.40
CA THR A 78 -7.01 15.12 -21.73
C THR A 78 -7.69 14.02 -22.54
N ARG A 79 -7.73 12.77 -22.06
CA ARG A 79 -8.21 11.63 -22.85
C ARG A 79 -9.60 11.18 -22.41
N HIS A 80 -9.71 10.43 -21.32
CA HIS A 80 -11.01 9.85 -20.93
C HIS A 80 -11.63 10.64 -19.77
N ILE A 81 -10.80 11.15 -18.86
CA ILE A 81 -11.21 11.98 -17.73
C ILE A 81 -11.10 13.45 -18.13
N ASN A 82 -12.16 14.24 -17.92
CA ASN A 82 -12.14 15.70 -18.07
C ASN A 82 -11.89 16.36 -16.72
N GLY A 83 -10.79 17.10 -16.62
CA GLY A 83 -10.36 17.74 -15.39
C GLY A 83 -8.85 17.98 -15.35
N PHE A 84 -8.40 18.57 -14.25
CA PHE A 84 -7.00 18.88 -14.03
C PHE A 84 -6.66 18.87 -12.53
N ALA A 85 -5.38 18.71 -12.21
CA ALA A 85 -4.85 18.90 -10.87
C ALA A 85 -4.01 20.18 -10.83
N ALA A 86 -4.27 21.03 -9.83
CA ALA A 86 -3.65 22.35 -9.71
C ALA A 86 -3.30 22.70 -8.25
N ILE A 87 -2.32 23.58 -8.08
CA ILE A 87 -2.05 24.24 -6.80
C ILE A 87 -2.97 25.45 -6.67
N LEU A 88 -3.85 25.43 -5.67
CA LEU A 88 -4.87 26.47 -5.44
C LEU A 88 -4.89 26.89 -3.97
N GLU A 89 -5.34 28.11 -3.73
CA GLU A 89 -5.81 28.55 -2.43
C GLU A 89 -7.18 27.91 -2.12
N GLU A 90 -7.53 27.78 -0.84
CA GLU A 90 -8.81 27.15 -0.46
C GLU A 90 -10.01 27.95 -0.96
N GLU A 91 -9.91 29.29 -0.99
CA GLU A 91 -10.94 30.18 -1.54
C GLU A 91 -11.09 29.98 -3.06
N GLU A 92 -9.97 29.90 -3.80
CA GLU A 92 -10.00 29.61 -5.24
C GLU A 92 -10.63 28.23 -5.53
N ALA A 93 -10.31 27.22 -4.72
CA ALA A 93 -10.88 25.88 -4.84
C ALA A 93 -12.39 25.87 -4.52
N ALA A 94 -12.84 26.69 -3.57
CA ALA A 94 -14.25 26.85 -3.23
C ALA A 94 -15.02 27.55 -4.36
N ASP A 95 -14.51 28.66 -4.88
CA ASP A 95 -15.12 29.40 -6.01
C ASP A 95 -15.26 28.52 -7.26
N ILE A 96 -14.23 27.71 -7.56
CA ILE A 96 -14.27 26.76 -8.68
C ILE A 96 -15.35 25.70 -8.45
N ALA A 97 -15.53 25.22 -7.21
CA ALA A 97 -16.50 24.19 -6.89
C ALA A 97 -17.97 24.63 -7.07
N GLU A 98 -18.24 25.94 -7.09
CA GLU A 98 -19.59 26.48 -7.35
C GLU A 98 -19.95 26.56 -8.84
N HIS A 99 -18.97 26.38 -9.74
CA HIS A 99 -19.20 26.52 -11.17
C HIS A 99 -20.05 25.36 -11.73
N PRO A 100 -21.09 25.61 -12.56
CA PRO A 100 -22.06 24.58 -12.99
C PRO A 100 -21.46 23.44 -13.83
N ASN A 101 -20.33 23.67 -14.48
CA ASN A 101 -19.61 22.64 -15.25
C ASN A 101 -18.60 21.85 -14.41
N VAL A 102 -18.41 22.19 -13.13
CA VAL A 102 -17.52 21.48 -12.20
C VAL A 102 -18.36 20.48 -11.43
N ILE A 103 -17.98 19.20 -11.53
CA ILE A 103 -18.66 18.13 -10.80
C ILE A 103 -18.15 18.09 -9.36
N SER A 104 -16.84 18.27 -9.16
CA SER A 104 -16.24 18.28 -7.84
C SER A 104 -14.86 18.93 -7.82
N VAL A 105 -14.51 19.45 -6.64
CA VAL A 105 -13.15 19.87 -6.27
C VAL A 105 -12.79 19.17 -4.96
N PHE A 106 -11.62 18.55 -4.90
CA PHE A 106 -11.18 17.85 -3.69
C PHE A 106 -9.67 17.88 -3.53
N LEU A 107 -9.23 17.82 -2.27
CA LEU A 107 -7.81 17.82 -1.90
C LEU A 107 -7.16 16.52 -2.37
N ASN A 108 -5.97 16.64 -2.96
CA ASN A 108 -5.11 15.52 -3.32
C ASN A 108 -4.60 14.81 -2.05
N LYS A 109 -5.01 13.55 -1.82
CA LYS A 109 -4.64 12.74 -0.64
C LYS A 109 -3.88 11.47 -1.04
N GLY A 110 -3.17 10.87 -0.08
CA GLY A 110 -2.42 9.62 -0.24
C GLY A 110 -3.24 8.37 0.10
N SER A 111 -3.05 7.27 -0.67
CA SER A 111 -3.65 5.93 -0.42
C SER A 111 -2.63 4.88 0.10
N LYS A 112 -3.12 3.78 0.72
CA LYS A 112 -2.32 2.65 1.32
C LYS A 112 -2.38 1.34 0.49
N LEU A 113 -1.49 0.37 0.77
CA LEU A 113 -1.17 -0.86 0.01
C LEU A 113 -1.83 -2.18 0.54
N GLU A 114 -2.09 -3.21 -0.33
CA GLU A 114 -2.81 -4.51 -0.11
C GLU A 114 -2.33 -5.77 -0.94
N THR A 115 -2.11 -7.00 -0.38
CA THR A 115 -1.35 -8.14 -1.04
C THR A 115 -2.09 -9.51 -1.24
N THR A 116 -1.60 -10.52 -2.08
CA THR A 116 -2.16 -11.94 -2.22
C THR A 116 -1.32 -13.29 -2.52
N ARG A 117 -1.81 -14.59 -2.30
CA ARG A 117 -1.37 -16.03 -2.67
C ARG A 117 -2.49 -17.17 -2.67
N SER A 118 -3.06 -17.65 -3.78
CA SER A 118 -4.40 -18.31 -3.70
C SER A 118 -4.72 -19.60 -4.51
N TRP A 119 -3.97 -19.98 -5.54
CA TRP A 119 -4.60 -20.70 -6.68
C TRP A 119 -4.91 -22.20 -6.53
N ASN A 120 -4.12 -22.98 -5.78
CA ASN A 120 -4.43 -24.41 -5.52
C ASN A 120 -5.69 -24.53 -4.64
N PHE A 121 -5.77 -23.71 -3.60
CA PHE A 121 -6.93 -23.62 -2.71
C PHE A 121 -8.23 -23.31 -3.47
N LEU A 122 -8.15 -22.51 -4.55
CA LEU A 122 -9.29 -22.22 -5.44
C LEU A 122 -9.66 -23.36 -6.40
N GLY A 123 -9.00 -24.52 -6.32
CA GLY A 123 -9.26 -25.69 -7.15
C GLY A 123 -8.85 -25.54 -8.62
N LEU A 124 -8.04 -24.52 -8.96
CA LEU A 124 -7.58 -24.28 -10.33
C LEU A 124 -6.53 -25.28 -10.79
N GLU A 125 -5.84 -25.90 -9.84
CA GLU A 125 -4.90 -27.00 -10.02
C GLU A 125 -5.05 -28.01 -8.88
N ARG A 126 -4.61 -29.25 -9.11
CA ARG A 126 -4.53 -30.29 -8.08
C ARG A 126 -3.23 -31.06 -8.26
N ASN A 127 -2.42 -31.13 -7.20
CA ASN A 127 -1.13 -31.83 -7.19
C ASN A 127 -0.19 -31.40 -8.34
N GLY A 128 -0.19 -30.11 -8.70
CA GLY A 128 0.64 -29.57 -9.79
C GLY A 128 0.11 -29.85 -11.20
N LEU A 129 -1.05 -30.50 -11.34
CA LEU A 129 -1.73 -30.71 -12.61
C LEU A 129 -2.91 -29.74 -12.74
N ILE A 130 -3.11 -29.21 -13.94
CA ILE A 130 -4.26 -28.35 -14.27
C ILE A 130 -5.36 -29.25 -14.86
N PRO A 131 -6.49 -29.46 -14.16
CA PRO A 131 -7.58 -30.28 -14.70
C PRO A 131 -8.17 -29.68 -15.97
N SER A 132 -8.63 -30.51 -16.91
CA SER A 132 -9.24 -30.05 -18.17
C SER A 132 -10.47 -29.17 -17.97
N TYR A 133 -11.21 -29.36 -16.87
CA TYR A 133 -12.38 -28.56 -16.51
C TYR A 133 -12.04 -27.21 -15.84
N SER A 134 -10.79 -26.99 -15.45
CA SER A 134 -10.35 -25.78 -14.76
C SER A 134 -10.59 -24.54 -15.62
N ILE A 135 -10.97 -23.43 -14.99
CA ILE A 135 -11.13 -22.15 -15.70
C ILE A 135 -9.81 -21.70 -16.35
N TRP A 136 -8.66 -22.15 -15.83
CA TRP A 136 -7.36 -21.93 -16.48
C TRP A 136 -7.28 -22.55 -17.88
N MET A 137 -7.80 -23.76 -18.07
CA MET A 137 -7.82 -24.39 -19.39
C MET A 137 -8.83 -23.69 -20.30
N LYS A 138 -10.02 -23.38 -19.78
CA LYS A 138 -11.09 -22.71 -20.55
C LYS A 138 -10.69 -21.29 -20.99
N ALA A 139 -10.03 -20.54 -20.12
CA ALA A 139 -9.55 -19.17 -20.37
C ALA A 139 -8.14 -19.13 -20.97
N ARG A 140 -7.55 -20.28 -21.33
CA ARG A 140 -6.17 -20.39 -21.87
C ARG A 140 -5.15 -19.64 -21.01
N LEU A 141 -5.27 -19.74 -19.69
CA LEU A 141 -4.41 -19.10 -18.69
C LEU A 141 -4.34 -17.56 -18.82
N GLY A 142 -5.34 -16.94 -19.46
CA GLY A 142 -5.39 -15.49 -19.72
C GLY A 142 -4.53 -15.03 -20.89
N GLU A 143 -4.18 -15.92 -21.82
CA GLU A 143 -3.40 -15.59 -23.01
C GLU A 143 -3.94 -14.35 -23.74
N ASP A 144 -3.04 -13.40 -24.00
CA ASP A 144 -3.29 -12.11 -24.66
C ASP A 144 -4.27 -11.15 -23.97
N THR A 145 -4.71 -11.47 -22.75
CA THR A 145 -5.30 -10.50 -21.82
C THR A 145 -4.19 -9.61 -21.23
N ILE A 146 -4.46 -8.32 -21.07
CA ILE A 146 -3.54 -7.32 -20.52
C ILE A 146 -4.06 -6.88 -19.15
N ILE A 147 -3.35 -7.25 -18.09
CA ILE A 147 -3.65 -6.87 -16.71
C ILE A 147 -2.69 -5.78 -16.28
N ALA A 148 -3.22 -4.62 -15.90
CA ALA A 148 -2.45 -3.54 -15.33
C ALA A 148 -2.58 -3.48 -13.82
N ASN A 149 -1.51 -3.08 -13.11
CA ASN A 149 -1.64 -2.59 -11.74
C ASN A 149 -1.31 -1.10 -11.64
N ILE A 150 -2.00 -0.43 -10.73
CA ILE A 150 -1.72 0.95 -10.29
C ILE A 150 -1.18 0.84 -8.86
N ASP A 151 0.14 0.99 -8.67
CA ASP A 151 0.82 0.52 -7.45
C ASP A 151 2.21 1.19 -7.22
N THR A 152 3.11 0.56 -6.46
CA THR A 152 4.50 1.00 -6.17
C THR A 152 5.51 0.72 -7.28
N GLY A 153 5.06 0.16 -8.41
CA GLY A 153 5.87 -0.15 -9.58
C GLY A 153 6.06 -1.65 -9.79
N VAL A 154 7.15 -2.01 -10.45
CA VAL A 154 7.50 -3.42 -10.71
C VAL A 154 9.00 -3.70 -10.58
N TRP A 155 9.35 -4.90 -10.14
CA TRP A 155 10.69 -5.47 -10.19
C TRP A 155 10.84 -6.37 -11.44
N PRO A 156 11.28 -5.82 -12.59
CA PRO A 156 11.17 -6.50 -13.89
C PRO A 156 12.02 -7.77 -13.99
N GLU A 157 13.10 -7.88 -13.22
CA GLU A 157 13.99 -9.05 -13.23
C GLU A 157 13.41 -10.26 -12.49
N SER A 158 12.26 -10.13 -11.83
CA SER A 158 11.59 -11.25 -11.19
C SER A 158 11.22 -12.31 -12.23
N LYS A 159 11.47 -13.59 -11.91
CA LYS A 159 11.08 -14.72 -12.78
C LYS A 159 9.58 -14.77 -13.05
N SER A 160 8.75 -14.21 -12.17
CA SER A 160 7.31 -14.06 -12.37
C SER A 160 6.96 -13.20 -13.59
N PHE A 161 7.88 -12.35 -14.04
CA PHE A 161 7.74 -11.51 -15.22
C PHE A 161 8.61 -11.99 -16.40
N SER A 162 9.08 -13.24 -16.36
CA SER A 162 9.73 -13.89 -17.51
C SER A 162 8.74 -14.04 -18.67
N ASP A 163 9.22 -13.77 -19.87
CA ASP A 163 8.47 -13.90 -21.11
C ASP A 163 8.68 -15.23 -21.85
N GLU A 164 9.27 -16.19 -21.15
CA GLU A 164 9.42 -17.56 -21.61
C GLU A 164 8.05 -18.19 -21.91
N GLY A 165 7.93 -18.80 -23.09
CA GLY A 165 6.71 -19.45 -23.56
C GLY A 165 5.61 -18.50 -24.07
N LEU A 166 5.85 -17.19 -24.13
CA LEU A 166 4.87 -16.23 -24.65
C LEU A 166 5.12 -15.88 -26.12
N GLY A 167 4.03 -15.65 -26.86
CA GLY A 167 4.05 -15.12 -28.22
C GLY A 167 4.35 -13.62 -28.29
N PRO A 168 4.25 -13.01 -29.48
CA PRO A 168 4.35 -11.56 -29.67
C PRO A 168 3.38 -10.78 -28.78
N VAL A 169 3.68 -9.50 -28.51
CA VAL A 169 2.77 -8.62 -27.77
C VAL A 169 1.48 -8.42 -28.59
N PRO A 170 0.28 -8.45 -27.97
CA PRO A 170 -0.98 -8.23 -28.69
C PRO A 170 -0.98 -6.90 -29.44
N SER A 171 -1.45 -6.90 -30.70
CA SER A 171 -1.45 -5.69 -31.56
C SER A 171 -2.35 -4.56 -31.05
N LYS A 172 -3.31 -4.87 -30.17
CA LYS A 172 -4.16 -3.87 -29.50
C LYS A 172 -3.41 -3.01 -28.48
N TRP A 173 -2.24 -3.46 -28.00
CA TRP A 173 -1.47 -2.76 -26.99
C TRP A 173 -0.90 -1.46 -27.57
N ARG A 174 -1.20 -0.33 -26.89
CA ARG A 174 -0.75 1.01 -27.29
C ARG A 174 0.19 1.66 -26.28
N GLY A 175 0.38 1.04 -25.12
CA GLY A 175 1.23 1.58 -24.08
C GLY A 175 2.72 1.47 -24.37
N ILE A 176 3.50 2.09 -23.49
CA ILE A 176 4.95 2.27 -23.66
C ILE A 176 5.74 1.59 -22.55
N CYS A 177 7.00 1.29 -22.86
CA CYS A 177 8.02 1.10 -21.86
C CYS A 177 8.73 2.43 -21.62
N GLN A 178 8.29 3.18 -20.61
CA GLN A 178 8.83 4.51 -20.33
C GLN A 178 10.32 4.40 -19.99
N HIS A 179 11.17 5.11 -20.73
CA HIS A 179 12.58 5.22 -20.40
C HIS A 179 12.74 5.91 -19.06
N ASP A 180 13.53 5.33 -18.17
CA ASP A 180 13.65 5.79 -16.79
C ASP A 180 15.09 5.74 -16.27
N THR A 181 15.34 6.31 -15.09
CA THR A 181 16.69 6.43 -14.53
C THR A 181 17.31 5.10 -14.09
N LYS A 182 16.49 4.05 -13.94
CA LYS A 182 16.92 2.71 -13.52
C LYS A 182 16.87 1.68 -14.64
N ARG A 183 16.64 2.12 -15.88
CA ARG A 183 16.57 1.31 -17.10
C ARG A 183 15.67 0.09 -16.93
N VAL A 184 14.47 0.28 -16.36
CA VAL A 184 13.44 -0.76 -16.35
C VAL A 184 13.18 -1.21 -17.79
N ARG A 185 13.26 -2.52 -18.03
CA ARG A 185 13.10 -3.11 -19.37
C ARG A 185 11.82 -3.91 -19.45
N CYS A 186 11.05 -3.64 -20.49
CA CYS A 186 9.89 -4.44 -20.86
C CYS A 186 10.32 -5.63 -21.73
N ASN A 187 9.50 -6.67 -21.72
CA ASN A 187 9.64 -7.88 -22.52
C ASN A 187 8.24 -8.31 -23.01
N ARG A 188 8.07 -9.55 -23.47
CA ARG A 188 6.74 -10.00 -23.94
C ARG A 188 5.77 -10.34 -22.79
N LYS A 189 6.22 -10.38 -21.54
CA LYS A 189 5.38 -10.56 -20.35
C LYS A 189 5.02 -9.21 -19.72
N LEU A 190 6.01 -8.47 -19.26
CA LEU A 190 5.89 -7.08 -18.82
C LEU A 190 5.99 -6.18 -20.04
N ILE A 191 4.85 -5.84 -20.64
CA ILE A 191 4.78 -5.15 -21.94
C ILE A 191 4.79 -3.63 -21.82
N GLY A 192 4.55 -3.10 -20.61
CA GLY A 192 4.44 -1.68 -20.36
C GLY A 192 4.85 -1.29 -18.95
N THR A 193 5.54 -0.16 -18.83
CA THR A 193 5.86 0.43 -17.53
C THR A 193 5.78 1.94 -17.64
N ARG A 194 5.05 2.57 -16.72
CA ARG A 194 4.94 4.02 -16.60
C ARG A 194 5.03 4.41 -15.13
N TYR A 195 5.46 5.64 -14.87
CA TYR A 195 5.45 6.21 -13.52
C TYR A 195 4.87 7.62 -13.55
N PHE A 196 4.15 7.99 -12.49
CA PHE A 196 3.49 9.27 -12.31
C PHE A 196 3.87 9.79 -10.93
N ASN A 197 4.45 10.98 -10.89
CA ASN A 197 5.02 11.57 -9.68
C ASN A 197 4.86 13.10 -9.61
N ASN A 198 4.07 13.72 -10.51
CA ASN A 198 3.92 15.18 -10.41
C ASN A 198 3.05 15.53 -9.21
N GLY A 199 2.08 14.68 -8.84
CA GLY A 199 1.30 14.85 -7.61
C GLY A 199 2.19 14.85 -6.39
N LEU A 200 3.12 13.90 -6.33
CA LEU A 200 4.18 13.89 -5.34
C LEU A 200 5.07 15.16 -5.39
N ALA A 201 5.53 15.57 -6.57
CA ALA A 201 6.43 16.72 -6.71
C ALA A 201 5.81 18.02 -6.18
N MET A 202 4.48 18.18 -6.31
CA MET A 202 3.77 19.33 -5.75
C MET A 202 3.67 19.28 -4.22
N TYR A 203 3.65 18.08 -3.64
CA TYR A 203 3.60 17.90 -2.19
C TYR A 203 4.99 18.02 -1.53
N ALA A 204 5.99 17.32 -2.07
CA ALA A 204 7.32 17.20 -1.48
C ALA A 204 8.35 18.22 -2.01
N GLY A 205 7.97 19.00 -3.04
CA GLY A 205 8.87 19.90 -3.75
C GLY A 205 9.71 19.19 -4.82
N PRO A 206 10.80 19.83 -5.32
CA PRO A 206 11.61 19.30 -6.41
C PRO A 206 12.13 17.87 -6.13
N LEU A 207 11.74 16.94 -6.98
CA LEU A 207 12.15 15.54 -6.85
C LEU A 207 13.49 15.30 -7.52
N ASN A 208 14.34 14.50 -6.87
CA ASN A 208 15.58 14.05 -7.47
C ASN A 208 15.35 12.83 -8.40
N SER A 209 16.41 12.40 -9.09
CA SER A 209 16.36 11.32 -10.08
C SER A 209 15.87 9.95 -9.55
N SER A 210 15.86 9.71 -8.23
CA SER A 210 15.34 8.49 -7.61
C SER A 210 13.83 8.31 -7.81
N PHE A 211 13.09 9.40 -8.01
CA PHE A 211 11.65 9.39 -8.26
C PHE A 211 11.29 9.27 -9.74
N SER A 212 12.28 9.13 -10.62
CA SER A 212 12.07 9.01 -12.08
C SER A 212 12.23 7.57 -12.55
N THR A 213 11.47 6.65 -11.95
CA THR A 213 11.54 5.22 -12.28
C THR A 213 10.27 4.44 -11.98
N ALA A 214 9.93 3.48 -12.85
CA ALA A 214 8.87 2.50 -12.60
C ALA A 214 9.33 1.33 -11.71
N ARG A 215 10.59 1.30 -11.29
CA ARG A 215 11.13 0.26 -10.42
C ARG A 215 10.44 0.27 -9.07
N ASP A 216 10.06 -0.91 -8.62
CA ASP A 216 9.54 -1.14 -7.29
C ASP A 216 10.68 -1.24 -6.27
N TYR A 217 10.63 -0.39 -5.25
CA TYR A 217 11.54 -0.42 -4.10
C TYR A 217 10.83 -0.79 -2.80
N ASP A 218 9.51 -0.89 -2.85
CA ASP A 218 8.69 -1.28 -1.71
C ASP A 218 8.37 -2.79 -1.78
N GLY A 219 8.13 -3.31 -2.98
CA GLY A 219 7.85 -4.72 -3.25
C GLY A 219 6.36 -5.00 -3.44
N HIS A 220 5.50 -4.12 -2.97
CA HIS A 220 4.06 -4.30 -3.03
C HIS A 220 3.50 -4.46 -4.45
N GLY A 221 3.84 -3.54 -5.36
CA GLY A 221 3.39 -3.59 -6.76
C GLY A 221 3.89 -4.83 -7.49
N SER A 222 5.12 -5.27 -7.22
CA SER A 222 5.64 -6.52 -7.77
C SER A 222 4.85 -7.72 -7.24
N HIS A 223 4.50 -7.71 -5.96
CA HIS A 223 3.75 -8.77 -5.31
C HIS A 223 2.30 -8.85 -5.84
N THR A 224 1.60 -7.73 -5.94
CA THR A 224 0.22 -7.67 -6.45
C THR A 224 0.15 -8.09 -7.91
N LEU A 225 1.02 -7.55 -8.76
CA LEU A 225 1.04 -7.88 -10.19
C LEU A 225 1.43 -9.35 -10.44
N ALA A 226 2.41 -9.88 -9.70
CA ALA A 226 2.77 -11.29 -9.77
C ALA A 226 1.66 -12.21 -9.26
N THR A 227 0.82 -11.75 -8.34
CA THR A 227 -0.33 -12.54 -7.90
C THR A 227 -1.44 -12.53 -8.93
N ALA A 228 -1.73 -11.40 -9.56
CA ALA A 228 -2.72 -11.34 -10.62
C ALA A 228 -2.29 -12.16 -11.85
N ALA A 229 -1.02 -12.05 -12.24
CA ALA A 229 -0.56 -12.52 -13.54
C ALA A 229 0.91 -12.98 -13.58
N GLY A 230 1.52 -13.41 -12.48
CA GLY A 230 2.87 -13.99 -12.50
C GLY A 230 2.94 -15.27 -13.31
N ASN A 231 4.04 -15.46 -14.05
CA ASN A 231 4.33 -16.71 -14.76
C ASN A 231 4.59 -17.86 -13.76
N PHE A 232 4.63 -19.10 -14.25
CA PHE A 232 4.99 -20.26 -13.43
C PHE A 232 6.47 -20.19 -13.04
N VAL A 233 6.76 -20.14 -11.75
CA VAL A 233 8.13 -20.11 -11.20
C VAL A 233 8.31 -21.27 -10.21
N PRO A 234 8.95 -22.39 -10.60
CA PRO A 234 9.14 -23.54 -9.73
C PRO A 234 10.23 -23.30 -8.68
N GLY A 235 10.15 -24.03 -7.57
CA GLY A 235 11.19 -24.07 -6.53
C GLY A 235 11.33 -22.78 -5.73
N VAL A 236 10.25 -22.00 -5.59
CA VAL A 236 10.26 -20.77 -4.81
C VAL A 236 9.89 -21.05 -3.36
N SER A 237 10.52 -20.32 -2.45
CA SER A 237 10.21 -20.34 -1.02
C SER A 237 10.65 -19.02 -0.39
N VAL A 238 10.11 -18.72 0.79
CA VAL A 238 10.59 -17.62 1.64
C VAL A 238 11.26 -18.26 2.86
N PHE A 239 12.57 -18.07 3.00
CA PHE A 239 13.38 -18.72 4.04
C PHE A 239 13.23 -20.25 4.09
N GLY A 240 13.02 -20.91 2.94
CA GLY A 240 12.75 -22.35 2.86
C GLY A 240 11.29 -22.76 3.11
N ASN A 241 10.44 -21.82 3.52
CA ASN A 241 9.03 -22.07 3.80
C ASN A 241 8.14 -21.87 2.57
N GLY A 242 7.07 -22.67 2.49
CA GLY A 242 6.10 -22.58 1.41
C GLY A 242 6.63 -23.02 0.04
N ASN A 243 7.58 -23.97 0.03
CA ASN A 243 8.21 -24.49 -1.18
C ASN A 243 7.16 -24.95 -2.20
N GLY A 244 7.32 -24.52 -3.45
CA GLY A 244 6.43 -24.91 -4.54
C GLY A 244 6.64 -24.07 -5.79
N THR A 245 5.61 -24.01 -6.62
CA THR A 245 5.59 -23.20 -7.84
C THR A 245 4.72 -21.97 -7.62
N ALA A 246 5.30 -20.78 -7.63
CA ALA A 246 4.53 -19.53 -7.70
C ALA A 246 3.95 -19.33 -9.09
N LYS A 247 2.77 -18.69 -9.14
CA LYS A 247 2.01 -18.38 -10.34
C LYS A 247 0.90 -17.40 -10.00
N GLY A 248 0.50 -16.61 -10.99
CA GLY A 248 -0.64 -15.71 -10.87
C GLY A 248 -1.97 -16.37 -11.21
N GLY A 249 -3.05 -15.61 -11.08
CA GLY A 249 -4.40 -16.02 -11.45
C GLY A 249 -4.56 -16.19 -12.96
N SER A 250 -3.81 -15.42 -13.74
CA SER A 250 -3.70 -15.54 -15.20
C SER A 250 -2.23 -15.63 -15.64
N PRO A 251 -1.59 -16.81 -15.53
CA PRO A 251 -0.15 -16.94 -15.75
C PRO A 251 0.34 -16.56 -17.16
N ARG A 252 -0.52 -16.65 -18.19
CA ARG A 252 -0.20 -16.27 -19.58
C ARG A 252 -0.68 -14.87 -19.97
N ALA A 253 -1.30 -14.12 -19.06
CA ALA A 253 -1.64 -12.72 -19.31
C ALA A 253 -0.39 -11.86 -19.48
N ARG A 254 -0.51 -10.78 -20.26
CA ARG A 254 0.47 -9.70 -20.31
C ARG A 254 0.26 -8.77 -19.14
N VAL A 255 1.33 -8.12 -18.69
CA VAL A 255 1.27 -7.21 -17.56
C VAL A 255 1.80 -5.82 -17.90
N ALA A 256 1.18 -4.79 -17.33
CA ALA A 256 1.64 -3.41 -17.40
C ALA A 256 1.66 -2.79 -16.00
N ALA A 257 2.73 -2.09 -15.66
CA ALA A 257 2.89 -1.49 -14.34
C ALA A 257 2.79 0.05 -14.40
N TYR A 258 1.85 0.61 -13.64
CA TYR A 258 1.66 2.06 -13.52
C TYR A 258 2.01 2.48 -12.09
N LYS A 259 3.22 3.00 -11.90
CA LYS A 259 3.69 3.43 -10.58
C LYS A 259 3.13 4.80 -10.21
N VAL A 260 2.39 4.86 -9.11
CA VAL A 260 1.81 6.10 -8.56
C VAL A 260 2.13 6.29 -7.08
N CYS A 261 2.67 5.26 -6.45
CA CYS A 261 2.98 5.24 -5.03
C CYS A 261 4.48 5.46 -4.79
N TRP A 262 4.80 6.33 -3.84
CA TRP A 262 6.15 6.78 -3.55
C TRP A 262 6.35 6.98 -2.04
N ALA A 263 7.60 6.89 -1.58
CA ALA A 263 7.97 7.17 -0.20
C ALA A 263 8.76 8.50 -0.12
N PRO A 264 8.09 9.65 0.05
CA PRO A 264 8.77 10.95 0.11
C PRO A 264 9.44 11.23 1.45
N TYR A 265 8.85 10.75 2.54
CA TYR A 265 9.33 10.94 3.91
C TYR A 265 9.10 9.62 4.69
N GLU A 266 8.05 9.56 5.52
CA GLU A 266 7.63 8.37 6.25
C GLU A 266 6.40 7.72 5.58
N GLY A 267 6.57 6.45 5.20
CA GLY A 267 5.52 5.64 4.60
C GLY A 267 5.31 5.88 3.10
N VAL A 268 4.68 4.90 2.46
CA VAL A 268 4.30 4.98 1.05
C VAL A 268 2.99 5.73 0.90
N GLN A 269 2.96 6.68 -0.02
CA GLN A 269 1.78 7.47 -0.36
C GLN A 269 1.55 7.44 -1.87
N CYS A 270 0.28 7.31 -2.25
CA CYS A 270 -0.15 7.35 -3.64
C CYS A 270 -1.08 8.54 -3.83
N PHE A 271 -0.60 9.61 -4.47
CA PHE A 271 -1.35 10.85 -4.62
C PHE A 271 -2.48 10.68 -5.65
N ASP A 272 -3.70 11.13 -5.30
CA ASP A 272 -4.89 11.09 -6.16
C ASP A 272 -4.65 11.58 -7.59
N ALA A 273 -3.83 12.62 -7.76
CA ALA A 273 -3.51 13.16 -9.08
C ALA A 273 -2.67 12.19 -9.94
N ASP A 274 -1.70 11.50 -9.32
CA ASP A 274 -0.89 10.47 -9.97
C ASP A 274 -1.73 9.23 -10.28
N VAL A 275 -2.67 8.86 -9.38
CA VAL A 275 -3.64 7.77 -9.57
C VAL A 275 -4.55 8.01 -10.77
N LEU A 276 -5.16 9.20 -10.90
CA LEU A 276 -6.02 9.53 -12.05
C LEU A 276 -5.24 9.55 -13.36
N ALA A 277 -4.01 10.07 -13.36
CA ALA A 277 -3.15 10.06 -14.54
C ALA A 277 -2.81 8.62 -14.99
N ALA A 278 -2.61 7.69 -14.03
CA ALA A 278 -2.40 6.28 -14.32
C ALA A 278 -3.65 5.60 -14.89
N PHE A 279 -4.85 5.90 -14.38
CA PHE A 279 -6.10 5.39 -14.97
C PHE A 279 -6.28 5.89 -16.41
N ASP A 280 -6.13 7.20 -16.65
CA ASP A 280 -6.26 7.80 -17.99
C ASP A 280 -5.29 7.16 -18.99
N ALA A 281 -4.05 6.92 -18.54
CA ALA A 281 -3.04 6.21 -19.30
C ALA A 281 -3.41 4.75 -19.56
N ALA A 282 -3.80 3.99 -18.54
CA ALA A 282 -4.11 2.56 -18.66
C ALA A 282 -5.28 2.33 -19.63
N ILE A 283 -6.33 3.15 -19.56
CA ILE A 283 -7.46 3.11 -20.49
C ILE A 283 -6.97 3.34 -21.93
N SER A 284 -6.19 4.41 -22.15
CA SER A 284 -5.66 4.75 -23.47
C SER A 284 -4.68 3.72 -24.03
N ASP A 285 -3.94 3.03 -23.16
CA ASP A 285 -2.94 2.02 -23.53
C ASP A 285 -3.59 0.69 -23.94
N GLY A 286 -4.90 0.51 -23.68
CA GLY A 286 -5.69 -0.64 -24.11
C GLY A 286 -5.61 -1.85 -23.17
N VAL A 287 -5.54 -1.61 -21.86
CA VAL A 287 -5.59 -2.67 -20.84
C VAL A 287 -6.99 -3.31 -20.79
N ASP A 288 -7.10 -4.57 -20.39
CA ASP A 288 -8.39 -5.25 -20.23
C ASP A 288 -8.90 -5.22 -18.79
N ILE A 289 -7.98 -5.25 -17.84
CA ILE A 289 -8.27 -5.28 -16.40
C ILE A 289 -7.29 -4.35 -15.67
N ILE A 290 -7.80 -3.57 -14.73
CA ILE A 290 -6.99 -2.76 -13.82
C ILE A 290 -7.15 -3.31 -12.40
N SER A 291 -6.03 -3.71 -11.79
CA SER A 291 -5.93 -4.10 -10.39
C SER A 291 -5.43 -2.91 -9.57
N VAL A 292 -6.21 -2.47 -8.60
CA VAL A 292 -5.89 -1.33 -7.73
C VAL A 292 -5.92 -1.77 -6.28
N SER A 293 -4.75 -2.14 -5.76
CA SER A 293 -4.54 -2.47 -4.35
C SER A 293 -4.28 -1.21 -3.51
N LEU A 294 -5.07 -0.16 -3.76
CA LEU A 294 -4.96 1.14 -3.13
C LEU A 294 -6.27 1.49 -2.43
N GLY A 295 -6.20 2.24 -1.33
CA GLY A 295 -7.38 2.78 -0.67
C GLY A 295 -7.08 4.08 0.09
N GLY A 296 -8.04 5.00 0.06
CA GLY A 296 -8.06 6.22 0.87
C GLY A 296 -9.29 6.25 1.77
N GLY A 297 -9.44 7.29 2.60
CA GLY A 297 -10.62 7.41 3.49
C GLY A 297 -11.96 7.42 2.73
N ALA A 298 -13.04 7.07 3.42
CA ALA A 298 -14.39 7.11 2.85
C ALA A 298 -14.72 8.51 2.34
N GLN A 299 -15.04 8.62 1.05
CA GLN A 299 -15.32 9.87 0.36
C GLN A 299 -16.47 9.64 -0.63
N GLU A 300 -17.19 10.71 -0.95
CA GLU A 300 -18.18 10.72 -2.03
C GLU A 300 -17.51 10.34 -3.36
N PHE A 301 -18.25 9.68 -4.27
CA PHE A 301 -17.69 9.06 -5.47
C PHE A 301 -16.94 10.05 -6.37
N PHE A 302 -17.47 11.24 -6.56
CA PHE A 302 -16.82 12.28 -7.36
C PHE A 302 -15.68 12.97 -6.62
N LYS A 303 -15.40 12.62 -5.36
CA LYS A 303 -14.23 13.11 -4.60
C LYS A 303 -13.19 12.02 -4.35
N ASN A 304 -13.28 10.91 -5.07
CA ASN A 304 -12.39 9.77 -4.93
C ASN A 304 -11.75 9.43 -6.29
N SER A 305 -10.42 9.54 -6.36
CA SER A 305 -9.63 9.30 -7.58
C SER A 305 -9.84 7.90 -8.17
N ILE A 306 -9.87 6.87 -7.31
CA ILE A 306 -10.09 5.48 -7.71
C ILE A 306 -11.51 5.31 -8.27
N SER A 307 -12.51 5.90 -7.62
CA SER A 307 -13.91 5.87 -8.06
C SER A 307 -14.08 6.50 -9.45
N ILE A 308 -13.56 7.71 -9.65
CA ILE A 308 -13.61 8.42 -10.94
C ILE A 308 -12.85 7.65 -12.02
N GLY A 309 -11.60 7.26 -11.74
CA GLY A 309 -10.79 6.50 -12.68
C GLY A 309 -11.45 5.18 -13.10
N ALA A 310 -12.03 4.48 -12.13
CA ALA A 310 -12.75 3.24 -12.39
C ALA A 310 -14.04 3.44 -13.17
N PHE A 311 -14.78 4.52 -12.94
CA PHE A 311 -16.00 4.82 -13.70
C PHE A 311 -15.69 4.93 -15.20
N HIS A 312 -14.63 5.66 -15.54
CA HIS A 312 -14.19 5.81 -16.93
C HIS A 312 -13.63 4.51 -17.49
N ALA A 313 -12.86 3.74 -16.73
CA ALA A 313 -12.39 2.43 -17.17
C ALA A 313 -13.57 1.50 -17.52
N VAL A 314 -14.57 1.40 -16.65
CA VAL A 314 -15.76 0.56 -16.85
C VAL A 314 -16.59 1.03 -18.04
N LYS A 315 -16.72 2.35 -18.26
CA LYS A 315 -17.36 2.91 -19.46
C LYS A 315 -16.65 2.48 -20.76
N HIS A 316 -15.35 2.20 -20.70
CA HIS A 316 -14.54 1.70 -21.80
C HIS A 316 -14.44 0.16 -21.83
N GLY A 317 -15.26 -0.56 -21.05
CA GLY A 317 -15.29 -2.02 -21.03
C GLY A 317 -14.15 -2.67 -20.24
N ILE A 318 -13.44 -1.90 -19.43
CA ILE A 318 -12.31 -2.35 -18.61
C ILE A 318 -12.79 -2.65 -17.20
N VAL A 319 -12.56 -3.87 -16.71
CA VAL A 319 -12.93 -4.26 -15.35
C VAL A 319 -11.91 -3.70 -14.36
N VAL A 320 -12.39 -3.13 -13.27
CA VAL A 320 -11.53 -2.62 -12.19
C VAL A 320 -11.77 -3.40 -10.90
N VAL A 321 -10.69 -3.99 -10.39
CA VAL A 321 -10.68 -4.78 -9.16
C VAL A 321 -9.94 -4.00 -8.09
N SER A 322 -10.55 -3.84 -6.93
CA SER A 322 -9.95 -3.07 -5.83
C SER A 322 -10.15 -3.73 -4.48
N ALA A 323 -9.23 -3.46 -3.54
CA ALA A 323 -9.29 -4.02 -2.20
C ALA A 323 -10.31 -3.27 -1.31
N ALA A 324 -10.95 -3.99 -0.39
CA ALA A 324 -11.86 -3.43 0.61
C ALA A 324 -11.14 -2.64 1.71
N GLY A 325 -9.81 -2.77 1.82
CA GLY A 325 -8.98 -2.14 2.84
C GLY A 325 -8.80 -2.98 4.11
N ASN A 326 -7.72 -2.70 4.86
CA ASN A 326 -7.33 -3.42 6.08
C ASN A 326 -7.80 -2.81 7.41
N SER A 327 -8.72 -1.84 7.38
CA SER A 327 -9.12 -1.09 8.59
C SER A 327 -10.22 -1.77 9.42
N GLY A 328 -10.54 -3.04 9.13
CA GLY A 328 -11.51 -3.82 9.90
C GLY A 328 -11.07 -4.06 11.35
N PRO A 329 -11.92 -4.70 12.20
CA PRO A 329 -13.17 -5.38 11.85
C PRO A 329 -14.45 -4.57 12.09
N ASN A 330 -14.34 -3.31 12.53
CA ASN A 330 -15.49 -2.50 12.90
C ASN A 330 -16.42 -2.23 11.69
N PRO A 331 -17.75 -2.10 11.89
CA PRO A 331 -18.66 -1.70 10.82
C PRO A 331 -18.26 -0.37 10.16
N GLY A 332 -18.47 -0.24 8.85
CA GLY A 332 -18.22 0.99 8.11
C GLY A 332 -16.74 1.28 7.78
N THR A 333 -15.87 0.27 7.86
CA THR A 333 -14.42 0.40 7.59
C THR A 333 -14.02 0.05 6.15
N VAL A 334 -14.95 -0.46 5.35
CA VAL A 334 -14.71 -0.82 3.94
C VAL A 334 -14.49 0.42 3.09
N LEU A 335 -13.49 0.35 2.21
CA LEU A 335 -13.13 1.37 1.22
C LEU A 335 -13.57 0.95 -0.19
N ASN A 336 -13.35 1.82 -1.17
CA ASN A 336 -13.62 1.51 -2.59
C ASN A 336 -15.08 1.09 -2.84
N LEU A 337 -16.03 1.87 -2.31
CA LEU A 337 -17.46 1.56 -2.25
C LEU A 337 -18.24 1.79 -3.57
N SER A 338 -17.56 2.11 -4.66
CA SER A 338 -18.24 2.48 -5.90
C SER A 338 -18.95 1.28 -6.52
N PRO A 339 -20.22 1.40 -6.94
CA PRO A 339 -20.98 0.26 -7.49
C PRO A 339 -20.36 -0.38 -8.75
N TRP A 340 -19.50 0.35 -9.46
CA TRP A 340 -18.79 -0.12 -10.66
C TRP A 340 -17.43 -0.76 -10.36
N LEU A 341 -17.01 -0.84 -9.09
CA LEU A 341 -15.79 -1.55 -8.68
C LEU A 341 -16.12 -3.00 -8.28
N LEU A 342 -15.23 -3.92 -8.63
CA LEU A 342 -15.20 -5.22 -7.98
C LEU A 342 -14.37 -5.10 -6.70
N THR A 343 -15.03 -4.86 -5.58
CA THR A 343 -14.38 -4.65 -4.27
C THR A 343 -14.20 -5.96 -3.53
N VAL A 344 -12.96 -6.27 -3.15
CA VAL A 344 -12.54 -7.59 -2.66
C VAL A 344 -12.12 -7.51 -1.20
N GLY A 345 -12.78 -8.28 -0.33
CA GLY A 345 -12.34 -8.52 1.05
C GLY A 345 -11.33 -9.67 1.14
N ALA A 346 -10.61 -9.74 2.26
CA ALA A 346 -9.69 -10.83 2.58
C ALA A 346 -10.29 -11.73 3.69
N GLY A 347 -10.28 -13.06 3.53
CA GLY A 347 -10.41 -14.04 4.64
C GLY A 347 -9.09 -14.77 4.86
N THR A 348 -8.96 -16.09 5.07
CA THR A 348 -7.69 -16.84 5.33
C THR A 348 -7.56 -18.08 4.43
N ILE A 349 -6.44 -18.79 4.28
CA ILE A 349 -6.42 -20.06 3.49
C ILE A 349 -6.15 -21.28 4.39
N ASP A 350 -6.25 -22.49 3.83
CA ASP A 350 -5.99 -23.78 4.50
C ASP A 350 -4.52 -24.02 4.93
N ARG A 351 -3.63 -23.09 4.63
CA ARG A 351 -2.21 -23.15 5.02
C ARG A 351 -1.91 -22.14 6.11
N GLU A 352 -1.34 -22.62 7.20
CA GLU A 352 -0.80 -21.80 8.29
C GLU A 352 0.70 -22.07 8.45
N PHE A 353 1.45 -21.02 8.80
CA PHE A 353 2.86 -21.16 9.18
C PHE A 353 2.92 -21.20 10.71
N THR A 354 2.84 -22.40 11.27
CA THR A 354 2.60 -22.61 12.70
C THR A 354 3.90 -22.66 13.47
N SER A 355 3.90 -22.09 14.68
CA SER A 355 4.94 -22.26 15.68
C SER A 355 4.31 -22.53 17.03
N TYR A 356 4.78 -23.56 17.72
CA TYR A 356 4.33 -23.85 19.09
C TYR A 356 5.23 -23.20 20.13
N VAL A 357 4.58 -22.55 21.08
CA VAL A 357 5.16 -22.01 22.31
C VAL A 357 5.00 -23.04 23.42
N SER A 358 6.11 -23.61 23.89
CA SER A 358 6.11 -24.64 24.94
C SER A 358 6.64 -24.05 26.25
N LEU A 359 5.75 -23.81 27.20
CA LEU A 359 6.09 -23.24 28.50
C LEU A 359 6.64 -24.31 29.45
N GLY A 360 7.47 -23.91 30.42
CA GLY A 360 8.05 -24.83 31.42
C GLY A 360 7.03 -25.59 32.27
N ASN A 361 5.78 -25.12 32.33
CA ASN A 361 4.66 -25.81 32.97
C ASN A 361 3.95 -26.83 32.05
N LYS A 362 4.56 -27.19 30.91
CA LYS A 362 4.05 -28.15 29.91
C LYS A 362 2.82 -27.69 29.14
N LYS A 363 2.42 -26.41 29.23
CA LYS A 363 1.40 -25.89 28.32
C LYS A 363 2.01 -25.59 26.96
N HIS A 364 1.32 -26.04 25.92
CA HIS A 364 1.65 -25.76 24.52
C HIS A 364 0.60 -24.80 23.95
N LEU A 365 1.06 -23.68 23.39
CA LEU A 365 0.21 -22.67 22.76
C LEU A 365 0.54 -22.62 21.27
N LYS A 366 -0.50 -22.57 20.43
CA LYS A 366 -0.35 -22.45 18.97
C LYS A 366 -0.15 -20.96 18.64
N GLY A 367 0.92 -20.66 17.93
CA GLY A 367 1.17 -19.35 17.34
C GLY A 367 1.52 -19.48 15.86
N VAL A 368 1.83 -18.35 15.25
CA VAL A 368 2.29 -18.29 13.86
C VAL A 368 3.66 -17.63 13.75
N SER A 369 4.45 -18.07 12.78
CA SER A 369 5.82 -17.60 12.59
C SER A 369 6.19 -17.64 11.12
N LEU A 370 7.02 -16.70 10.67
CA LEU A 370 7.77 -16.81 9.42
C LEU A 370 9.17 -16.25 9.64
N SER A 371 10.06 -17.05 10.22
CA SER A 371 11.40 -16.58 10.61
C SER A 371 12.50 -17.20 9.74
N ALA A 372 13.53 -16.41 9.46
CA ALA A 372 14.71 -16.87 8.72
C ALA A 372 15.62 -17.83 9.52
N LYS A 373 15.57 -17.70 10.85
CA LYS A 373 16.38 -18.48 11.80
C LYS A 373 15.47 -19.29 12.71
N GLY A 374 15.86 -20.53 12.95
CA GLY A 374 15.27 -21.40 13.96
C GLY A 374 16.05 -21.37 15.28
N LEU A 375 15.44 -21.90 16.33
CA LEU A 375 16.11 -22.23 17.58
C LEU A 375 16.39 -23.74 17.65
N PRO A 376 17.42 -24.18 18.40
CA PRO A 376 17.59 -25.59 18.71
C PRO A 376 16.33 -26.16 19.34
N SER A 377 15.80 -27.23 18.74
CA SER A 377 14.63 -27.94 19.26
C SER A 377 14.86 -28.41 20.69
N GLU A 378 13.79 -28.40 21.50
CA GLU A 378 13.77 -28.88 22.88
C GLU A 378 14.70 -28.14 23.86
N LYS A 379 15.35 -27.06 23.41
CA LYS A 379 16.10 -26.18 24.29
C LYS A 379 15.17 -25.15 24.91
N PHE A 380 15.24 -25.06 26.23
CA PHE A 380 14.53 -24.06 27.02
C PHE A 380 15.42 -22.83 27.23
N TYR A 381 14.83 -21.66 27.04
CA TYR A 381 15.44 -20.36 27.24
C TYR A 381 14.70 -19.59 28.33
N PRO A 382 15.38 -18.73 29.10
CA PRO A 382 14.69 -17.86 30.04
C PRO A 382 13.72 -16.92 29.30
N LEU A 383 12.57 -16.64 29.91
CA LEU A 383 11.56 -15.71 29.39
C LEU A 383 11.65 -14.37 30.14
N VAL A 384 11.41 -13.25 29.45
CA VAL A 384 11.32 -11.93 30.09
C VAL A 384 10.26 -11.08 29.38
N SER A 385 9.43 -10.37 30.15
CA SER A 385 8.53 -9.38 29.56
C SER A 385 9.30 -8.11 29.19
N ALA A 386 8.90 -7.45 28.10
CA ALA A 386 9.55 -6.21 27.70
C ALA A 386 9.39 -5.09 28.75
N ALA A 387 8.29 -5.10 29.51
CA ALA A 387 8.08 -4.25 30.67
C ALA A 387 9.15 -4.42 31.77
N GLU A 388 9.55 -5.66 32.08
CA GLU A 388 10.61 -5.95 33.06
C GLU A 388 12.01 -5.65 32.49
N ALA A 389 12.17 -5.89 31.19
CA ALA A 389 13.39 -5.67 30.44
C ALA A 389 13.68 -4.19 30.11
N LYS A 390 12.78 -3.27 30.46
CA LYS A 390 12.92 -1.85 30.13
C LYS A 390 14.17 -1.20 30.70
N HIS A 391 14.69 -0.22 29.97
CA HIS A 391 15.64 0.75 30.48
C HIS A 391 15.03 1.56 31.64
N ALA A 392 15.88 2.03 32.56
CA ALA A 392 15.44 2.75 33.75
C ALA A 392 14.66 4.04 33.41
N ASN A 393 15.05 4.71 32.32
CA ASN A 393 14.47 5.95 31.81
C ASN A 393 13.33 5.75 30.80
N ALA A 394 13.00 4.51 30.41
CA ALA A 394 11.92 4.24 29.45
C ALA A 394 10.56 4.08 30.16
N SER A 395 9.49 4.52 29.50
CA SER A 395 8.12 4.22 29.95
C SER A 395 7.84 2.73 29.84
N THR A 396 7.04 2.20 30.78
CA THR A 396 6.55 0.82 30.68
C THR A 396 5.65 0.63 29.45
N ALA A 397 4.86 1.64 29.08
CA ALA A 397 3.97 1.59 27.93
C ALA A 397 4.74 1.50 26.60
N GLU A 398 5.85 2.22 26.48
CA GLU A 398 6.72 2.17 25.29
C GLU A 398 7.54 0.86 25.27
N ALA A 399 8.01 0.41 26.44
CA ALA A 399 8.80 -0.80 26.54
C ALA A 399 7.98 -2.06 26.26
N ILE A 400 6.71 -2.14 26.72
CA ILE A 400 5.90 -3.36 26.56
C ILE A 400 5.63 -3.67 25.08
N ILE A 401 5.56 -2.65 24.22
CA ILE A 401 5.44 -2.80 22.77
C ILE A 401 6.79 -2.98 22.07
N CYS A 402 7.90 -3.07 22.80
CA CYS A 402 9.25 -3.21 22.26
C CYS A 402 9.66 -2.07 21.32
N GLN A 403 9.24 -0.84 21.66
CA GLN A 403 9.62 0.36 20.93
C GLN A 403 11.14 0.56 20.93
N GLY A 404 11.67 1.09 19.83
CA GLY A 404 13.11 1.32 19.67
C GLY A 404 13.70 2.17 20.80
N GLY A 405 14.84 1.72 21.33
CA GLY A 405 15.57 2.41 22.40
C GLY A 405 15.02 2.20 23.83
N THR A 406 14.00 1.36 24.03
CA THR A 406 13.37 1.17 25.36
C THR A 406 13.87 -0.05 26.15
N LEU A 407 14.54 -1.00 25.49
CA LEU A 407 14.93 -2.30 26.06
C LEU A 407 16.38 -2.30 26.57
N ASP A 408 16.63 -2.71 27.82
CA ASP A 408 17.99 -2.86 28.37
C ASP A 408 18.63 -4.18 27.89
N PRO A 409 19.70 -4.15 27.06
CA PRO A 409 20.32 -5.36 26.54
C PRO A 409 20.82 -6.32 27.63
N ARG A 410 21.19 -5.81 28.82
CA ARG A 410 21.64 -6.66 29.93
C ARG A 410 20.52 -7.53 30.49
N LYS A 411 19.26 -7.08 30.36
CA LYS A 411 18.10 -7.82 30.83
C LYS A 411 17.56 -8.78 29.77
N VAL A 412 17.76 -8.47 28.49
CA VAL A 412 17.23 -9.22 27.32
C VAL A 412 18.20 -10.30 26.83
N LYS A 413 19.51 -10.05 26.86
CA LYS A 413 20.51 -10.92 26.22
C LYS A 413 20.36 -12.40 26.60
N GLY A 414 20.23 -13.26 25.60
CA GLY A 414 20.15 -14.72 25.77
C GLY A 414 18.76 -15.25 26.16
N LYS A 415 17.73 -14.39 26.18
CA LYS A 415 16.36 -14.73 26.60
C LYS A 415 15.37 -14.63 25.45
N ILE A 416 14.20 -15.21 25.64
CA ILE A 416 13.03 -14.97 24.80
C ILE A 416 12.28 -13.77 25.37
N LEU A 417 12.05 -12.76 24.53
CA LEU A 417 11.39 -11.51 24.91
C LEU A 417 9.89 -11.59 24.60
N VAL A 418 9.02 -11.12 25.50
CA VAL A 418 7.57 -11.01 25.25
C VAL A 418 7.20 -9.55 25.03
N CYS A 419 6.69 -9.25 23.83
CA CYS A 419 6.25 -7.93 23.38
C CYS A 419 4.75 -7.92 23.12
N LEU A 420 4.09 -6.79 23.37
CA LEU A 420 2.69 -6.55 23.04
C LEU A 420 2.56 -5.98 21.62
N GLN A 421 1.55 -6.46 20.89
CA GLN A 421 1.08 -5.94 19.62
C GLN A 421 -0.22 -5.19 19.85
N GLU A 422 -0.16 -3.86 19.73
CA GLU A 422 -1.32 -3.00 19.86
C GLU A 422 -2.11 -2.92 18.55
N TYR A 423 -3.40 -2.60 18.67
CA TYR A 423 -4.25 -2.32 17.53
C TYR A 423 -3.73 -1.13 16.71
N ASN A 424 -3.78 -1.26 15.38
CA ASN A 424 -3.21 -0.32 14.39
C ASN A 424 -1.68 -0.13 14.41
N ASP A 425 -0.93 -0.91 15.20
CA ASP A 425 0.52 -0.87 15.15
C ASP A 425 1.05 -1.69 13.96
N ASN A 426 1.75 -1.01 13.04
CA ASN A 426 2.31 -1.62 11.84
C ASN A 426 3.78 -2.05 11.98
N ALA A 427 4.38 -1.89 13.16
CA ALA A 427 5.81 -2.08 13.39
C ALA A 427 6.19 -3.50 13.87
N ARG A 428 5.41 -4.54 13.51
CA ARG A 428 5.63 -5.93 14.00
C ARG A 428 7.03 -6.47 13.70
N THR A 429 7.51 -6.26 12.47
CA THR A 429 8.86 -6.65 12.04
C THR A 429 9.95 -5.85 12.76
N GLU A 430 9.74 -4.54 12.92
CA GLU A 430 10.64 -3.65 13.65
C GLU A 430 10.81 -4.09 15.12
N LYS A 431 9.73 -4.52 15.79
CA LYS A 431 9.82 -5.07 17.16
C LYS A 431 10.78 -6.26 17.24
N SER A 432 10.76 -7.13 16.24
CA SER A 432 11.71 -8.24 16.17
C SER A 432 13.15 -7.76 15.95
N TRP A 433 13.35 -6.72 15.14
CA TRP A 433 14.67 -6.12 14.96
C TRP A 433 15.21 -5.54 16.28
N GLN A 434 14.39 -4.80 17.02
CA GLN A 434 14.76 -4.25 18.33
C GLN A 434 15.08 -5.34 19.35
N ALA A 435 14.33 -6.44 19.34
CA ALA A 435 14.62 -7.61 20.17
C ALA A 435 15.97 -8.25 19.81
N ASP A 436 16.30 -8.41 18.52
CA ASP A 436 17.61 -8.92 18.05
C ASP A 436 18.75 -8.01 18.51
N MET A 437 18.60 -6.69 18.32
CA MET A 437 19.58 -5.68 18.73
C MET A 437 19.84 -5.70 20.24
N ALA A 438 18.80 -5.94 21.04
CA ALA A 438 18.91 -6.10 22.49
C ALA A 438 19.52 -7.47 22.92
N GLY A 439 19.76 -8.38 21.96
CA GLY A 439 20.39 -9.67 22.18
C GLY A 439 19.42 -10.81 22.54
N ALA A 440 18.12 -10.65 22.24
CA ALA A 440 17.15 -11.72 22.42
C ALA A 440 17.48 -12.91 21.51
N VAL A 441 17.19 -14.12 21.96
CA VAL A 441 17.32 -15.34 21.13
C VAL A 441 16.05 -15.66 20.36
N GLY A 442 14.92 -15.11 20.81
CA GLY A 442 13.58 -15.32 20.28
C GLY A 442 12.63 -14.24 20.81
N MET A 443 11.46 -14.11 20.20
CA MET A 443 10.42 -13.21 20.66
C MET A 443 9.04 -13.88 20.61
N ILE A 444 8.17 -13.50 21.54
CA ILE A 444 6.75 -13.80 21.47
C ILE A 444 6.03 -12.47 21.30
N LEU A 445 5.29 -12.35 20.21
CA LEU A 445 4.45 -11.21 19.95
C LEU A 445 3.03 -11.56 20.38
N VAL A 446 2.43 -10.75 21.25
CA VAL A 446 1.12 -11.02 21.84
C VAL A 446 0.15 -9.93 21.42
N ASN A 447 -0.98 -10.30 20.83
CA ASN A 447 -2.05 -9.34 20.57
C ASN A 447 -2.64 -8.72 21.84
N ASP A 448 -2.99 -7.45 21.76
CA ASP A 448 -3.89 -6.79 22.71
C ASP A 448 -5.34 -7.27 22.55
N GLU A 449 -6.19 -6.83 23.47
CA GLU A 449 -7.61 -7.23 23.49
C GLU A 449 -8.36 -6.79 22.24
N GLN A 450 -7.99 -5.64 21.67
CA GLN A 450 -8.64 -5.06 20.49
C GLN A 450 -8.26 -5.79 19.19
N SER A 451 -7.01 -6.26 19.06
CA SER A 451 -6.55 -7.09 17.94
C SER A 451 -7.05 -8.53 18.05
N GLY A 452 -7.39 -8.98 19.26
CA GLY A 452 -8.09 -10.24 19.51
C GLY A 452 -7.31 -11.46 19.02
N ASN A 453 -7.98 -12.32 18.25
CA ASN A 453 -7.45 -13.61 17.83
C ASN A 453 -6.82 -13.63 16.43
N ASP A 454 -6.76 -12.49 15.74
CA ASP A 454 -6.16 -12.41 14.41
C ASP A 454 -4.64 -12.37 14.47
N VAL A 455 -3.98 -13.43 13.99
CA VAL A 455 -2.52 -13.55 14.00
C VAL A 455 -1.97 -13.53 12.57
N VAL A 456 -0.76 -12.98 12.42
CA VAL A 456 -0.08 -12.84 11.12
C VAL A 456 1.35 -13.35 11.23
N ALA A 457 1.74 -14.19 10.27
CA ALA A 457 3.09 -14.73 10.14
C ALA A 457 3.96 -13.76 9.33
N ASP A 458 4.49 -12.72 10.00
CA ASP A 458 5.40 -11.74 9.38
C ASP A 458 6.84 -12.26 9.26
N PRO A 459 7.62 -11.77 8.28
CA PRO A 459 9.00 -12.20 8.04
C PRO A 459 9.94 -11.60 9.08
N HIS A 460 10.21 -12.32 10.17
CA HIS A 460 11.02 -11.81 11.28
C HIS A 460 12.51 -12.18 11.18
N VAL A 461 13.39 -11.29 11.67
CA VAL A 461 14.86 -11.46 11.63
C VAL A 461 15.40 -12.49 12.65
N LEU A 462 14.61 -12.78 13.67
CA LEU A 462 14.81 -13.84 14.65
C LEU A 462 13.56 -14.72 14.76
N LEU A 463 13.60 -15.79 15.54
CA LEU A 463 12.44 -16.66 15.73
C LEU A 463 11.35 -15.97 16.54
N VAL A 464 10.23 -15.66 15.89
CA VAL A 464 9.09 -15.00 16.52
C VAL A 464 7.87 -15.88 16.44
N SER A 465 7.18 -16.08 17.57
CA SER A 465 5.85 -16.68 17.59
C SER A 465 4.83 -15.60 17.91
N HIS A 466 3.95 -15.29 16.96
CA HIS A 466 2.82 -14.38 17.15
C HIS A 466 1.63 -15.18 17.68
N VAL A 467 1.10 -14.81 18.84
CA VAL A 467 -0.01 -15.48 19.51
C VAL A 467 -1.19 -14.54 19.74
N ASN A 468 -2.38 -15.12 19.77
CA ASN A 468 -3.62 -14.39 20.01
C ASN A 468 -3.68 -13.82 21.44
N TYR A 469 -4.64 -12.92 21.69
CA TYR A 469 -4.88 -12.32 23.01
C TYR A 469 -5.10 -13.35 24.13
N THR A 470 -5.88 -14.41 23.87
CA THR A 470 -6.26 -15.41 24.88
C THR A 470 -5.04 -16.17 25.41
N ASP A 471 -4.20 -16.66 24.51
CA ASP A 471 -2.95 -17.34 24.81
C ASP A 471 -1.90 -16.37 25.36
N GLY A 472 -1.87 -15.16 24.84
CA GLY A 472 -1.05 -14.06 25.32
C GLY A 472 -1.29 -13.72 26.79
N LYS A 473 -2.55 -13.61 27.21
CA LYS A 473 -2.94 -13.40 28.61
C LYS A 473 -2.38 -14.51 29.50
N TYR A 474 -2.47 -15.76 29.06
CA TYR A 474 -1.89 -16.88 29.78
C TYR A 474 -0.36 -16.76 29.91
N ILE A 475 0.34 -16.32 28.87
CA ILE A 475 1.80 -16.11 28.92
C ILE A 475 2.16 -15.03 29.93
N PHE A 476 1.45 -13.89 29.94
CA PHE A 476 1.70 -12.82 30.90
C PHE A 476 1.40 -13.26 32.35
N ASP A 477 0.36 -14.06 32.58
CA ASP A 477 0.06 -14.62 33.90
C ASP A 477 1.12 -15.66 34.34
N TYR A 478 1.64 -16.43 33.39
CA TYR A 478 2.75 -17.36 33.65
C TYR A 478 4.03 -16.62 34.08
N ILE A 479 4.37 -15.50 33.43
CA ILE A 479 5.51 -14.65 33.80
C ILE A 479 5.40 -14.16 35.24
N LYS A 480 4.20 -13.76 35.68
CA LYS A 480 3.98 -13.25 37.05
C LYS A 480 3.98 -14.33 38.14
N SER A 481 3.63 -15.58 37.79
CA SER A 481 3.33 -16.63 38.77
C SER A 481 4.50 -17.54 39.13
N THR A 482 5.60 -17.52 38.38
CA THR A 482 6.69 -18.51 38.53
C THR A 482 8.08 -17.85 38.55
N LYS A 483 8.98 -18.33 39.42
CA LYS A 483 10.39 -17.88 39.49
C LYS A 483 11.31 -18.54 38.45
N SER A 484 10.95 -19.72 37.93
CA SER A 484 11.69 -20.42 36.87
C SER A 484 10.96 -20.27 35.53
N LEU A 485 11.14 -19.12 34.90
CA LEU A 485 10.50 -18.76 33.64
C LEU A 485 11.33 -19.29 32.49
N THR A 486 11.05 -20.52 32.06
CA THR A 486 11.71 -21.12 30.91
C THR A 486 10.70 -21.51 29.84
N LEU A 487 11.09 -21.35 28.58
CA LEU A 487 10.23 -21.59 27.42
C LEU A 487 11.06 -22.11 26.24
N SER A 488 10.45 -22.99 25.44
CA SER A 488 10.98 -23.45 24.17
C SER A 488 10.05 -23.02 23.03
N LEU A 489 10.61 -22.55 21.92
CA LEU A 489 9.89 -22.32 20.69
C LEU A 489 10.25 -23.44 19.72
N THR A 490 9.23 -24.04 19.12
CA THR A 490 9.46 -24.95 18.00
C THR A 490 9.83 -24.17 16.75
N ASN A 491 10.67 -24.78 15.92
CA ASN A 491 10.87 -24.28 14.56
C ASN A 491 9.55 -24.38 13.78
N LEU A 492 9.43 -23.54 12.75
CA LEU A 492 8.23 -23.42 11.94
C LEU A 492 7.77 -24.79 11.40
N LEU A 493 6.50 -25.11 11.64
CA LEU A 493 5.79 -26.28 11.12
C LEU A 493 4.78 -25.80 10.08
N LEU A 494 4.71 -26.51 8.95
CA LEU A 494 3.70 -26.28 7.93
C LEU A 494 2.51 -27.18 8.22
N ASP A 495 1.45 -26.61 8.80
CA ASP A 495 0.20 -27.31 9.07
C ASP A 495 -0.84 -26.98 7.98
N PHE A 496 -1.62 -28.00 7.63
CA PHE A 496 -2.77 -27.90 6.72
C PHE A 496 -4.04 -28.09 7.54
N ASP A 497 -4.70 -26.99 7.91
CA ASP A 497 -5.98 -27.02 8.62
C ASP A 497 -7.13 -26.78 7.63
N TYR A 498 -8.24 -27.49 7.83
CA TYR A 498 -9.38 -27.50 6.90
C TYR A 498 -10.16 -26.16 6.92
N VAL A 499 -10.15 -25.48 5.75
CA VAL A 499 -11.12 -24.50 5.24
C VAL A 499 -11.19 -23.14 5.95
N TYR A 500 -10.99 -22.03 5.21
CA TYR A 500 -11.80 -20.80 4.99
C TYR A 500 -10.99 -19.93 3.97
N ILE A 501 -11.41 -18.74 3.47
CA ILE A 501 -10.98 -18.12 2.16
C ILE A 501 -10.20 -16.76 2.23
N ILE A 502 -8.91 -16.72 1.83
CA ILE A 502 -7.98 -15.66 1.30
C ILE A 502 -7.44 -14.49 2.20
N LYS A 503 -6.28 -14.62 2.92
CA LYS A 503 -5.55 -13.51 3.63
C LYS A 503 -4.15 -13.40 3.10
N PHE A 504 -3.63 -12.19 2.87
CA PHE A 504 -2.21 -12.07 2.58
C PHE A 504 -1.61 -10.74 3.00
N GLY A 505 -0.37 -10.82 3.48
CA GLY A 505 0.44 -9.70 3.93
C GLY A 505 1.91 -10.09 3.94
N LEU A 506 2.76 -9.21 3.41
CA LEU A 506 4.09 -8.93 3.95
C LEU A 506 4.19 -7.40 4.03
N ASN A 507 4.20 -6.84 5.24
CA ASN A 507 4.49 -5.42 5.45
C ASN A 507 6.01 -5.23 5.52
N TYR A 508 6.58 -4.49 4.57
CA TYR A 508 7.97 -4.04 4.67
C TYR A 508 8.02 -2.68 5.35
N SER A 509 8.73 -2.61 6.48
CA SER A 509 9.21 -1.35 7.07
C SER A 509 10.69 -1.20 6.70
N HIS A 510 11.04 -0.16 5.94
CA HIS A 510 12.44 0.22 5.72
C HIS A 510 12.82 1.41 6.61
N SER A 511 13.80 1.20 7.48
CA SER A 511 14.67 2.23 8.03
C SER A 511 15.94 2.31 7.16
N VAL A 512 16.37 3.54 6.85
CA VAL A 512 17.65 3.88 6.19
C VAL A 512 18.80 3.67 7.15
#